data_AF-A0A8R1HUF0-F1
#
_entry.id   AF-A0A8R1HUF0-F1
#
_cell.length_a   1.000
_cell.length_b   1.000
_cell.length_c   1.000
_cell.angle_alpha   90.00
_cell.angle_beta   90.00
_cell.angle_gamma   90.00
#
_symmetry.space_group_name_H-M   'P 1'
#
loop_
_entity.id
_entity.type
_entity.pdbx_description
1 polymer ?
#
loop_
_entity_poly.entity_id
_entity_poly.type
_entity_poly.pdbx_seq_one_letter_code
_entity_poly.pdbx_strand_id
1 'polypeptide(L)'
;MQIWHMEPFPCGDRRLPHHVFPPKKITTTQLAQLAGVQYYKVDLDDTASMKKRLSAVKTEKNVTFTDVFTVSPTMLDFDDKMEQFYEPQIQKDDVISLVVDGTCYYDVEPEDDSWIRVQLEKGDLIVIPKGLSHRFTTTPQNFVKIQRFFSRKVEGTQG
;
A
#
# COMPACT_ATOMS: atom_id res chain seq x y z
N MET A 1 10.99 3.99 -1.78
CA MET A 1 10.48 2.94 -0.86
C MET A 1 11.44 2.60 0.28
N GLN A 2 10.92 2.47 1.50
CA GLN A 2 11.62 1.91 2.67
C GLN A 2 10.73 0.84 3.36
N ILE A 3 11.34 -0.22 3.93
CA ILE A 3 10.60 -1.33 4.57
C ILE A 3 11.25 -1.70 5.91
N TRP A 4 10.47 -1.91 6.96
CA TRP A 4 10.96 -2.31 8.28
C TRP A 4 9.92 -3.06 9.12
N HIS A 5 10.40 -3.81 10.12
CA HIS A 5 9.53 -4.34 11.17
C HIS A 5 9.09 -3.22 12.12
N MET A 6 7.79 -3.19 12.41
CA MET A 6 7.23 -2.27 13.40
C MET A 6 7.45 -2.78 14.82
N GLU A 7 7.40 -1.87 15.78
CA GLU A 7 7.27 -2.25 17.19
C GLU A 7 5.95 -3.02 17.44
N PRO A 8 5.91 -4.00 18.36
CA PRO A 8 4.72 -4.84 18.56
C PRO A 8 3.47 -4.06 19.01
N PHE A 9 3.65 -2.99 19.79
CA PHE A 9 2.57 -2.19 20.35
C PHE A 9 2.80 -0.71 20.05
N PRO A 10 2.61 -0.27 18.79
CA PRO A 10 2.84 1.12 18.41
C PRO A 10 1.83 2.01 19.13
N CYS A 11 2.32 2.91 19.98
CA CYS A 11 1.49 3.86 20.71
C CYS A 11 1.55 5.25 20.07
N GLY A 12 0.42 5.97 20.10
CA GLY A 12 0.34 7.33 19.60
C GLY A 12 -0.05 7.41 18.12
N ASP A 13 0.51 8.38 17.41
CA ASP A 13 0.13 8.68 16.03
C ASP A 13 0.63 7.59 15.06
N ARG A 14 -0.29 6.74 14.60
CA ARG A 14 -0.07 5.66 13.62
C ARG A 14 0.68 6.08 12.35
N ARG A 15 0.66 7.38 12.01
CA ARG A 15 1.35 7.95 10.85
C ARG A 15 2.84 8.15 11.09
N LEU A 16 3.35 7.95 12.31
CA LEU A 16 4.79 8.00 12.59
C LEU A 16 5.48 6.72 12.10
N PRO A 17 6.81 6.68 11.93
CA PRO A 17 7.48 5.49 11.39
C PRO A 17 7.36 4.21 12.22
N HIS A 18 7.25 4.29 13.56
CA HIS A 18 7.14 3.14 14.47
C HIS A 18 8.23 2.06 14.25
N HIS A 19 9.51 2.48 14.22
CA HIS A 19 10.62 1.54 14.14
C HIS A 19 10.80 0.79 15.47
N VAL A 20 11.15 -0.50 15.39
CA VAL A 20 11.83 -1.19 16.51
C VAL A 20 13.18 -0.53 16.81
N PHE A 21 13.68 -0.68 18.04
CA PHE A 21 15.03 -0.25 18.41
C PHE A 21 15.94 -1.45 18.71
N PRO A 22 17.07 -1.62 17.99
CA PRO A 22 17.50 -0.83 16.82
C PRO A 22 16.62 -1.11 15.58
N PRO A 23 16.56 -0.20 14.58
CA PRO A 23 15.71 -0.37 13.40
C PRO A 23 16.04 -1.63 12.59
N LYS A 24 15.05 -2.50 12.40
CA LYS A 24 15.16 -3.73 11.60
C LYS A 24 14.56 -3.51 10.20
N LYS A 25 15.37 -2.96 9.29
CA LYS A 25 15.00 -2.76 7.88
C LYS A 25 15.13 -4.06 7.10
N ILE A 26 14.29 -4.23 6.08
CA ILE A 26 14.35 -5.38 5.16
C ILE A 26 14.34 -4.91 3.70
N THR A 27 14.79 -5.78 2.80
CA THR A 27 14.80 -5.54 1.35
C THR A 27 13.47 -5.92 0.69
N THR A 28 13.25 -5.48 -0.55
CA THR A 28 12.13 -5.95 -1.40
C THR A 28 12.13 -7.46 -1.55
N THR A 29 13.30 -8.08 -1.69
CA THR A 29 13.44 -9.53 -1.82
C THR A 29 13.00 -10.25 -0.55
N GLN A 30 13.38 -9.74 0.63
CA GLN A 30 12.94 -10.29 1.90
C GLN A 30 11.43 -10.11 2.10
N LEU A 31 10.89 -8.94 1.76
CA LEU A 31 9.45 -8.69 1.81
C LEU A 31 8.68 -9.67 0.91
N ALA A 32 9.17 -9.95 -0.30
CA ALA A 32 8.57 -10.94 -1.20
C ALA A 32 8.66 -12.37 -0.64
N GLN A 33 9.76 -12.72 0.02
CA GLN A 33 9.93 -14.05 0.65
C GLN A 33 9.04 -14.24 1.87
N LEU A 34 8.90 -13.20 2.70
CA LEU A 34 8.14 -13.26 3.95
C LEU A 34 6.62 -13.14 3.73
N ALA A 35 6.22 -12.25 2.83
CA ALA A 35 4.82 -11.85 2.69
C ALA A 35 4.25 -12.04 1.27
N GLY A 36 5.06 -12.49 0.30
CA GLY A 36 4.61 -12.62 -1.10
C GLY A 36 4.33 -11.30 -1.81
N VAL A 37 4.64 -10.16 -1.17
CA VAL A 37 4.40 -8.82 -1.71
C VAL A 37 5.38 -8.52 -2.85
N GLN A 38 4.85 -8.11 -3.99
CA GLN A 38 5.66 -7.70 -5.14
C GLN A 38 5.79 -6.18 -5.20
N TYR A 39 6.94 -5.70 -5.66
CA TYR A 39 7.25 -4.28 -5.78
C TYR A 39 7.83 -3.97 -7.15
N TYR A 40 7.42 -2.84 -7.72
CA TYR A 40 7.97 -2.30 -8.95
C TYR A 40 8.16 -0.79 -8.84
N LYS A 41 9.33 -0.29 -9.26
CA LYS A 41 9.51 1.14 -9.50
C LYS A 41 8.99 1.49 -10.89
N VAL A 42 8.16 2.53 -10.95
CA VAL A 42 7.57 3.11 -12.16
C VAL A 42 8.08 4.55 -12.28
N ASP A 43 8.68 4.86 -13.42
CA ASP A 43 8.95 6.24 -13.80
C ASP A 43 7.64 6.85 -14.35
N LEU A 44 7.10 7.85 -13.67
CA LEU A 44 5.84 8.49 -14.06
C LEU A 44 6.04 9.59 -15.12
N ASP A 45 7.28 10.03 -15.34
CA ASP A 45 7.62 11.04 -16.34
C ASP A 45 7.93 10.36 -17.69
N ASP A 46 8.40 9.11 -17.68
CA ASP A 46 8.49 8.27 -18.88
C ASP A 46 7.20 7.47 -19.15
N THR A 47 6.37 8.04 -20.02
CA THR A 47 5.09 7.42 -20.43
C THR A 47 5.26 6.04 -21.06
N ALA A 48 6.37 5.76 -21.76
CA ALA A 48 6.55 4.49 -22.45
C ALA A 48 6.89 3.37 -21.46
N SER A 49 7.84 3.59 -20.54
CA SER A 49 8.16 2.60 -19.51
C SER A 49 7.01 2.41 -18.52
N MET A 50 6.30 3.48 -18.15
CA MET A 50 5.09 3.42 -17.33
C MET A 50 4.05 2.49 -17.97
N LYS A 51 3.67 2.74 -19.24
CA LYS A 51 2.69 1.91 -19.96
C LYS A 51 3.14 0.46 -20.03
N LYS A 52 4.41 0.20 -20.34
CA LYS A 52 4.95 -1.16 -20.40
C LYS A 52 4.81 -1.89 -19.06
N ARG A 53 5.18 -1.24 -17.95
CA ARG A 53 5.08 -1.84 -16.61
C ARG A 53 3.63 -2.09 -16.22
N LEU A 54 2.76 -1.10 -16.41
CA LEU A 54 1.35 -1.22 -16.05
C LEU A 54 0.64 -2.28 -16.90
N SER A 55 0.93 -2.37 -18.20
CA SER A 55 0.36 -3.42 -19.06
C SER A 55 0.78 -4.82 -18.63
N ALA A 56 2.04 -5.01 -18.22
CA ALA A 56 2.51 -6.30 -17.71
C ALA A 56 1.74 -6.71 -16.44
N VAL A 57 1.62 -5.82 -15.46
CA VAL A 57 0.88 -6.08 -14.20
C VAL A 57 -0.61 -6.29 -14.47
N LYS A 58 -1.23 -5.48 -15.34
CA LYS A 58 -2.64 -5.65 -15.72
C LYS A 58 -2.90 -7.01 -16.34
N THR A 59 -1.99 -7.49 -17.19
CA THR A 59 -2.11 -8.81 -17.84
C THR A 59 -1.92 -9.94 -16.83
N GLU A 60 -0.86 -9.87 -16.01
CA GLU A 60 -0.54 -10.89 -14.99
C GLU A 60 -1.67 -11.03 -13.96
N LYS A 61 -2.25 -9.91 -13.54
CA LYS A 61 -3.26 -9.84 -12.47
C LYS A 61 -4.70 -9.77 -12.97
N ASN A 62 -4.91 -9.93 -14.28
CA ASN A 62 -6.23 -9.88 -14.94
C ASN A 62 -7.03 -8.62 -14.57
N VAL A 63 -6.38 -7.46 -14.54
CA VAL A 63 -7.01 -6.19 -14.15
C VAL A 63 -8.07 -5.79 -15.19
N THR A 64 -9.31 -5.59 -14.73
CA THR A 64 -10.45 -5.16 -15.55
C THR A 64 -10.88 -3.73 -15.25
N PHE A 65 -10.57 -3.23 -14.05
CA PHE A 65 -10.99 -1.92 -13.60
C PHE A 65 -9.85 -1.19 -12.88
N THR A 66 -9.80 0.14 -13.02
CA THR A 66 -8.88 1.00 -12.27
C THR A 66 -9.58 2.28 -11.86
N ASP A 67 -9.24 2.79 -10.69
CA ASP A 67 -9.65 4.13 -10.26
C ASP A 67 -8.47 4.92 -9.68
N VAL A 68 -8.73 6.17 -9.36
CA VAL A 68 -7.78 7.04 -8.67
C VAL A 68 -8.41 7.44 -7.34
N PHE A 69 -7.67 7.18 -6.28
CA PHE A 69 -8.05 7.44 -4.90
C PHE A 69 -7.10 8.48 -4.31
N THR A 70 -7.65 9.55 -3.75
CA THR A 70 -6.86 10.63 -3.13
C THR A 70 -7.25 10.74 -1.67
N VAL A 71 -6.26 10.71 -0.78
CA VAL A 71 -6.43 10.89 0.66
C VAL A 71 -5.72 12.18 1.04
N SER A 72 -6.49 13.13 1.56
CA SER A 72 -5.99 14.44 1.99
C SER A 72 -6.94 15.03 3.03
N PRO A 73 -6.49 15.95 3.92
CA PRO A 73 -7.35 16.54 4.94
C PRO A 73 -8.55 17.34 4.39
N THR A 74 -8.58 17.57 3.07
CA THR A 74 -9.69 18.24 2.38
C THR A 74 -10.85 17.32 2.04
N MET A 75 -10.71 16.00 2.23
CA MET A 75 -11.83 15.07 2.06
C MET A 75 -12.82 15.20 3.23
N LEU A 76 -14.12 15.09 2.95
CA LEU A 76 -15.19 15.38 3.91
C LEU A 76 -15.14 14.49 5.16
N ASP A 77 -14.60 13.26 5.02
CA ASP A 77 -14.59 12.23 6.07
C ASP A 77 -13.17 11.71 6.33
N PHE A 78 -12.17 12.60 6.34
CA PHE A 78 -10.76 12.21 6.45
C PHE A 78 -10.49 11.32 7.66
N ASP A 79 -10.87 11.76 8.85
CA ASP A 79 -10.53 11.06 10.09
C ASP A 79 -11.21 9.68 10.18
N ASP A 80 -12.51 9.61 9.89
CA ASP A 80 -13.29 8.36 9.88
C ASP A 80 -12.73 7.36 8.85
N LYS A 81 -12.36 7.84 7.65
CA LYS A 81 -11.75 7.00 6.61
C LYS A 81 -10.37 6.51 7.02
N MET A 82 -9.58 7.39 7.63
CA MET A 82 -8.27 7.03 8.16
C MET A 82 -8.36 5.96 9.26
N GLU A 83 -9.42 5.98 10.08
CA GLU A 83 -9.70 4.91 11.04
C GLU A 83 -10.02 3.60 10.32
N GLN A 84 -10.97 3.62 9.38
CA GLN A 84 -11.37 2.44 8.62
C GLN A 84 -10.22 1.82 7.83
N PHE A 85 -9.35 2.63 7.23
CA PHE A 85 -8.21 2.12 6.46
C PHE A 85 -7.13 1.51 7.34
N TYR A 86 -7.06 1.90 8.62
CA TYR A 86 -6.07 1.36 9.54
C TYR A 86 -6.55 0.10 10.27
N GLU A 87 -7.83 -0.27 10.14
CA GLU A 87 -8.30 -1.59 10.54
C GLU A 87 -7.64 -2.66 9.66
N PRO A 88 -7.09 -3.75 10.23
CA PRO A 88 -6.57 -4.87 9.46
C PRO A 88 -7.65 -5.48 8.53
N GLN A 89 -7.33 -5.61 7.25
CA GLN A 89 -8.21 -6.17 6.23
C GLN A 89 -7.56 -7.35 5.52
N ILE A 90 -8.39 -8.33 5.15
CA ILE A 90 -8.01 -9.45 4.28
C ILE A 90 -8.85 -9.38 3.02
N GLN A 91 -8.20 -9.14 1.88
CA GLN A 91 -8.87 -9.01 0.59
C GLN A 91 -8.89 -10.35 -0.16
N LYS A 92 -9.98 -10.61 -0.87
CA LYS A 92 -10.17 -11.84 -1.67
C LYS A 92 -9.40 -11.82 -3.00
N ASP A 93 -9.04 -10.62 -3.45
CA ASP A 93 -8.24 -10.34 -4.63
C ASP A 93 -6.94 -9.63 -4.23
N ASP A 94 -5.94 -9.64 -5.11
CA ASP A 94 -4.68 -8.92 -4.89
C ASP A 94 -4.95 -7.41 -4.77
N VAL A 95 -4.33 -6.75 -3.80
CA VAL A 95 -4.39 -5.29 -3.67
C VAL A 95 -3.22 -4.69 -4.43
N ILE A 96 -3.56 -3.98 -5.51
CA ILE A 96 -2.60 -3.42 -6.45
C ILE A 96 -2.73 -1.89 -6.43
N SER A 97 -1.65 -1.21 -6.03
CA SER A 97 -1.64 0.24 -5.80
C SER A 97 -0.39 0.88 -6.37
N LEU A 98 -0.55 1.86 -7.26
CA LEU A 98 0.52 2.75 -7.72
C LEU A 98 0.38 4.09 -7.04
N VAL A 99 1.40 4.53 -6.29
CA VAL A 99 1.43 5.89 -5.76
C VAL A 99 1.78 6.85 -6.89
N VAL A 100 0.83 7.70 -7.27
CA VAL A 100 1.02 8.70 -8.32
C VAL A 100 1.47 10.05 -7.76
N ASP A 101 1.20 10.32 -6.48
CA ASP A 101 1.69 11.49 -5.75
C ASP A 101 1.64 11.27 -4.23
N GLY A 102 2.43 12.03 -3.48
CA GLY A 102 2.49 11.96 -2.02
C GLY A 102 3.13 10.67 -1.48
N THR A 103 2.80 10.34 -0.23
CA THR A 103 3.43 9.23 0.52
C THR A 103 2.45 8.53 1.46
N CYS A 104 2.59 7.22 1.60
CA CYS A 104 1.76 6.41 2.49
C CYS A 104 2.52 5.22 3.07
N TYR A 105 1.88 4.56 4.03
CA TYR A 105 2.26 3.25 4.56
C TYR A 105 1.21 2.22 4.20
N TYR A 106 1.67 1.07 3.71
CA TYR A 106 0.96 -0.20 3.89
C TYR A 106 1.68 -0.99 4.96
N ASP A 107 0.95 -1.46 5.96
CA ASP A 107 1.47 -2.46 6.89
C ASP A 107 0.92 -3.82 6.47
N VAL A 108 1.78 -4.83 6.45
CA VAL A 108 1.40 -6.22 6.16
C VAL A 108 1.79 -7.12 7.33
N GLU A 109 0.98 -8.14 7.59
CA GLU A 109 1.12 -9.06 8.71
C GLU A 109 1.18 -10.49 8.17
N PRO A 110 2.38 -10.99 7.81
CA PRO A 110 2.57 -12.37 7.34
C PRO A 110 2.49 -13.40 8.47
N GLU A 111 2.78 -12.98 9.71
CA GLU A 111 2.70 -13.77 10.93
C GLU A 111 1.97 -12.92 12.00
N ASP A 112 1.16 -13.56 12.84
CA ASP A 112 0.37 -12.88 13.87
C ASP A 112 1.25 -11.97 14.75
N ASP A 113 0.74 -10.77 15.04
CA ASP A 113 1.39 -9.75 15.87
C ASP A 113 2.75 -9.23 15.33
N SER A 114 3.07 -9.50 14.05
CA SER A 114 4.36 -9.12 13.43
C SER A 114 4.18 -8.26 12.18
N TRP A 115 3.92 -6.96 12.41
CA TRP A 115 3.73 -5.99 11.33
C TRP A 115 5.03 -5.58 10.62
N ILE A 116 4.99 -5.61 9.30
CA ILE A 116 6.02 -5.05 8.41
C ILE A 116 5.45 -3.81 7.75
N ARG A 117 6.04 -2.64 8.03
CA ARG A 117 5.67 -1.37 7.43
C ARG A 117 6.41 -1.16 6.11
N VAL A 118 5.64 -0.84 5.07
CA VAL A 118 6.11 -0.51 3.72
C VAL A 118 5.78 0.95 3.41
N GLN A 119 6.81 1.79 3.38
CA GLN A 119 6.67 3.18 2.96
C GLN A 119 6.73 3.30 1.45
N LEU A 120 5.64 3.77 0.86
CA LEU A 120 5.52 4.03 -0.57
C LEU A 120 5.51 5.53 -0.83
N GLU A 121 6.13 5.91 -1.95
CA GLU A 121 6.18 7.27 -2.47
C GLU A 121 5.88 7.28 -3.96
N LYS A 122 5.76 8.47 -4.56
CA LYS A 122 5.55 8.65 -6.01
C LYS A 122 6.40 7.67 -6.85
N GLY A 123 5.71 6.95 -7.74
CA GLY A 123 6.30 5.95 -8.64
C GLY A 123 6.47 4.56 -8.03
N ASP A 124 6.08 4.32 -6.79
CA ASP A 124 6.09 2.99 -6.20
C ASP A 124 4.77 2.25 -6.52
N LEU A 125 4.88 1.10 -7.19
CA LEU A 125 3.79 0.15 -7.43
C LEU A 125 3.96 -1.07 -6.53
N ILE A 126 2.95 -1.36 -5.72
CA ILE A 126 2.91 -2.52 -4.84
C ILE A 126 1.80 -3.49 -5.27
N VAL A 127 2.05 -4.78 -5.07
CA VAL A 127 1.05 -5.85 -5.15
C VAL A 127 1.09 -6.62 -3.83
N ILE A 128 0.04 -6.47 -3.03
CA ILE A 128 -0.17 -7.26 -1.82
C ILE A 128 -1.03 -8.47 -2.22
N PRO A 129 -0.56 -9.72 -2.01
CA PRO A 129 -1.30 -10.89 -2.42
C PRO A 129 -2.61 -11.02 -1.65
N LYS A 130 -3.65 -11.54 -2.31
CA LYS A 130 -4.91 -11.89 -1.65
C LYS A 130 -4.66 -12.78 -0.43
N GLY A 131 -5.52 -12.65 0.59
CA GLY A 131 -5.41 -13.44 1.81
C GLY A 131 -4.38 -12.91 2.83
N LEU A 132 -3.55 -11.92 2.48
CA LEU A 132 -2.62 -11.31 3.42
C LEU A 132 -3.31 -10.19 4.22
N SER A 133 -3.23 -10.27 5.55
CA SER A 133 -3.65 -9.21 6.46
C SER A 133 -2.82 -7.95 6.20
N HIS A 134 -3.51 -6.83 5.93
CA HIS A 134 -2.87 -5.55 5.70
C HIS A 134 -3.75 -4.40 6.16
N ARG A 135 -3.12 -3.26 6.42
CA ARG A 135 -3.78 -1.99 6.70
C ARG A 135 -3.05 -0.84 6.03
N PHE A 136 -3.69 0.31 5.98
CA PHE A 136 -3.20 1.49 5.29
C PHE A 136 -3.26 2.73 6.17
N THR A 137 -2.25 3.58 6.05
CA THR A 137 -2.31 4.96 6.57
C THR A 137 -1.49 5.90 5.70
N THR A 138 -1.78 7.19 5.75
CA THR A 138 -0.86 8.23 5.28
C THR A 138 0.34 8.32 6.22
N THR A 139 1.40 8.97 5.73
CA THR A 139 2.49 9.47 6.56
C THR A 139 2.07 10.80 7.24
N PRO A 140 2.92 11.46 8.05
CA PRO A 140 2.56 12.74 8.68
C PRO A 140 2.33 13.88 7.67
N GLN A 141 2.70 13.68 6.41
CA GLN A 141 2.36 14.60 5.30
C GLN A 141 0.86 14.61 4.99
N ASN A 142 0.10 13.61 5.44
CA ASN A 142 -1.35 13.50 5.28
C ASN A 142 -1.85 13.57 3.84
N PHE A 143 -1.00 13.30 2.85
CA PHE A 143 -1.35 13.39 1.45
C PHE A 143 -0.81 12.22 0.66
N VAL A 144 -1.70 11.56 -0.08
CA VAL A 144 -1.32 10.59 -1.09
C VAL A 144 -2.40 10.49 -2.16
N LYS A 145 -1.96 10.30 -3.40
CA LYS A 145 -2.80 9.99 -4.54
C LYS A 145 -2.34 8.65 -5.11
N ILE A 146 -3.27 7.71 -5.22
CA ILE A 146 -3.00 6.31 -5.58
C ILE A 146 -3.89 5.92 -6.74
N GLN A 147 -3.33 5.29 -7.77
CA GLN A 147 -4.10 4.55 -8.75
C GLN A 147 -4.25 3.10 -8.28
N ARG A 148 -5.49 2.63 -8.14
CA ARG A 148 -5.80 1.26 -7.71
C ARG A 148 -6.22 0.41 -8.90
N PHE A 149 -5.90 -0.87 -8.87
CA PHE A 149 -6.18 -1.82 -9.95
C PHE A 149 -6.92 -3.03 -9.42
N PHE A 150 -7.98 -3.46 -10.12
CA PHE A 150 -8.90 -4.50 -9.65
C PHE A 150 -9.12 -5.57 -10.73
N SER A 151 -9.10 -6.84 -10.34
CA SER A 151 -9.34 -8.00 -11.21
C SER A 151 -10.82 -8.13 -11.60
N ARG A 152 -11.74 -7.72 -10.73
CA ARG A 152 -13.19 -7.70 -10.96
C ARG A 152 -13.76 -6.34 -10.59
N LYS A 153 -14.89 -5.99 -11.19
CA LYS A 153 -15.67 -4.82 -10.76
C LYS A 153 -16.14 -5.09 -9.32
N VAL A 154 -15.67 -4.29 -8.36
CA VAL A 154 -16.17 -4.36 -6.99
C VAL A 154 -17.63 -3.95 -7.03
N GLU A 155 -18.54 -4.91 -6.89
CA GLU A 155 -19.94 -4.61 -6.62
C GLU A 155 -20.03 -4.10 -5.17
N GLY A 156 -19.92 -2.78 -5.03
CA GLY A 156 -20.28 -2.07 -3.81
C GLY A 156 -19.32 -2.24 -2.63
N THR A 157 -18.46 -1.25 -2.45
CA THR A 157 -18.40 -0.55 -1.16
C THR A 157 -18.35 0.94 -1.47
N GLN A 158 -19.55 1.51 -1.60
CA GLN A 158 -19.76 2.92 -1.32
C GLN A 158 -19.53 3.14 0.17
N GLY A 159 -18.98 4.31 0.48
CA GLY A 159 -18.63 4.74 1.80
C GLY A 159 -17.25 5.33 1.74
#